data_AF-A0A8T5MRR5-F1
#
_entry.id   AF-A0A8T5MRR5-F1
#
_cell.length_a   1.000
_cell.length_b   1.000
_cell.length_c   1.000
_cell.angle_alpha   90.00
_cell.angle_beta   90.00
_cell.angle_gamma   90.00
#
_symmetry.space_group_name_H-M   'P 1'
#
loop_
_entity.id
_entity.type
_entity.pdbx_description
1 polymer ?
#
loop_
_entity_poly.entity_id
_entity_poly.type
_entity_poly.pdbx_seq_one_letter_code
_entity_poly.pdbx_strand_id
1 'polypeptide(L)' 'MNGELEYKIKIKELPIGERPRERPAKFGAASLSISELLAIILRTGSHGETALDVANKLLSKIKG' A
#
# COMPACT_ATOMS: atom_id res chain seq x y z
N MET A 1 -27.48 2.33 -12.59
CA MET A 1 -27.00 1.48 -11.48
C MET A 1 -25.87 0.64 -12.05
N ASN A 2 -24.69 0.67 -11.43
CA ASN A 2 -23.62 -0.36 -11.45
C ASN A 2 -22.37 0.29 -10.84
N GLY A 3 -22.45 0.62 -9.55
CA GLY A 3 -21.24 0.84 -8.76
C GLY A 3 -20.74 -0.54 -8.36
N GLU A 4 -19.91 -1.15 -9.20
CA GLU A 4 -19.10 -2.28 -8.77
C GLU A 4 -18.30 -1.78 -7.56
N LEU A 5 -18.68 -2.27 -6.38
CA LEU A 5 -17.89 -2.07 -5.18
C LEU A 5 -16.55 -2.74 -5.47
N GLU A 6 -15.56 -1.94 -5.87
CA GLU A 6 -14.18 -2.36 -6.06
C GLU A 6 -13.73 -2.97 -4.74
N TYR A 7 -13.79 -4.30 -4.63
CA TYR A 7 -13.46 -5.02 -3.42
C TYR A 7 -11.95 -4.94 -3.21
N LYS A 8 -11.52 -3.90 -2.49
CA LYS A 8 -10.14 -3.73 -2.06
C LYS A 8 -9.89 -4.64 -0.86
N ILE A 9 -9.12 -5.72 -1.08
CA ILE A 9 -8.64 -6.61 -0.03
C ILE A 9 -8.02 -5.76 1.08
N LYS A 10 -8.57 -5.85 2.29
CA LYS A 10 -7.99 -5.14 3.45
C LYS A 10 -6.74 -5.89 3.89
N ILE A 11 -5.77 -5.16 4.41
CA ILE A 11 -4.50 -5.74 4.89
C ILE A 11 -4.73 -6.90 5.89
N LYS A 12 -5.79 -6.82 6.71
CA LYS A 12 -6.14 -7.88 7.68
C LYS A 12 -6.60 -9.20 7.05
N GLU A 13 -7.07 -9.15 5.79
CA GLU A 13 -7.55 -10.30 5.02
C GLU A 13 -6.39 -11.02 4.31
N LEU A 14 -5.21 -10.39 4.24
CA LEU A 14 -4.00 -11.04 3.72
C LEU A 14 -3.47 -12.05 4.75
N PRO A 15 -2.94 -13.20 4.29
CA PRO A 15 -2.13 -14.08 5.11
C PRO A 15 -1.00 -13.30 5.78
N ILE A 16 -0.66 -13.67 7.01
CA ILE A 16 0.39 -13.03 7.82
C ILE A 16 1.65 -12.75 6.98
N GLY A 17 2.23 -13.80 6.37
CA GLY A 17 3.44 -13.65 5.56
C GLY A 17 3.31 -12.82 4.28
N GLU A 18 2.11 -12.41 3.87
CA GLU A 18 1.86 -11.58 2.68
C GLU A 18 1.54 -10.13 3.04
N ARG A 19 1.26 -9.84 4.31
CA ARG A 19 0.97 -8.47 4.75
C ARG A 19 2.18 -7.58 4.53
N PRO A 20 2.01 -6.32 4.09
CA PRO A 20 3.14 -5.47 3.73
C PRO A 20 4.21 -5.29 4.82
N ARG A 21 3.81 -5.30 6.11
CA ARG A 21 4.76 -5.18 7.24
C ARG A 21 5.47 -6.48 7.60
N GLU A 22 4.90 -7.62 7.22
CA GLU A 22 5.34 -8.96 7.63
C GLU A 22 6.08 -9.68 6.49
N ARG A 23 5.68 -9.40 5.23
CA ARG A 23 6.29 -9.89 4.00
C ARG A 23 7.82 -9.70 3.94
N PRO A 24 8.41 -8.57 4.38
CA PRO A 24 9.86 -8.39 4.38
C PRO A 24 10.60 -9.37 5.28
N ALA A 25 9.99 -9.79 6.40
CA ALA A 25 10.61 -10.75 7.30
C ALA A 25 10.70 -12.15 6.67
N LYS A 26 9.79 -12.47 5.73
CA LYS A 26 9.73 -13.78 5.04
C LYS A 26 10.47 -13.79 3.70
N PHE A 27 10.37 -12.71 2.92
CA PHE A 27 10.84 -12.65 1.53
C PHE A 27 11.90 -11.57 1.28
N GLY A 28 12.34 -10.86 2.33
CA GLY A 28 13.33 -9.80 2.24
C GLY A 28 12.73 -8.44 1.85
N ALA A 29 13.48 -7.36 2.10
CA ALA A 29 13.04 -5.99 1.86
C ALA A 29 12.70 -5.68 0.39
N ALA A 30 13.35 -6.39 -0.56
CA ALA A 30 13.09 -6.27 -1.99
C ALA A 30 11.68 -6.77 -2.41
N SER A 31 10.96 -7.46 -1.52
CA SER A 31 9.58 -7.90 -1.76
C SER A 31 8.56 -6.77 -1.71
N LEU A 32 8.94 -5.56 -1.29
CA LEU A 32 8.09 -4.38 -1.29
C LEU A 32 8.49 -3.42 -2.40
N SER A 33 7.50 -2.83 -3.07
CA SER A 33 7.73 -1.68 -3.91
C SER A 33 8.06 -0.44 -3.06
N ILE A 34 8.67 0.57 -3.69
CA ILE A 34 8.93 1.86 -3.03
C ILE A 34 7.63 2.52 -2.54
N SER A 35 6.53 2.40 -3.29
CA SER A 35 5.24 2.95 -2.89
C SER A 35 4.64 2.21 -1.68
N GLU A 36 4.81 0.89 -1.60
CA GLU A 36 4.39 0.10 -0.44
C GLU A 36 5.22 0.44 0.82
N LEU A 37 6.53 0.63 0.66
CA LEU A 37 7.40 1.09 1.76
C LEU A 37 6.95 2.46 2.27
N LEU A 38 6.72 3.41 1.37
CA LEU A 38 6.21 4.73 1.72
C LEU A 38 4.83 4.65 2.39
N ALA A 39 3.92 3.82 1.88
CA ALA A 39 2.60 3.63 2.48
C ALA A 39 2.68 3.07 3.91
N ILE A 40 3.63 2.17 4.18
CA ILE A 40 3.90 1.65 5.53
C ILE A 40 4.38 2.78 6.46
N ILE A 41 5.31 3.63 5.98
CA ILE A 41 5.86 4.76 6.73
C ILE A 41 4.79 5.81 7.01
N LEU A 42 3.95 6.14 6.02
CA LEU A 42 2.86 7.11 6.15
C LEU A 42 1.79 6.66 7.15
N ARG A 43 1.61 5.33 7.33
CA ARG A 43 0.66 4.64 8.23
C ARG A 43 -0.82 4.91 7.96
N THR A 44 -1.18 6.10 7.51
CA THR A 44 -2.53 6.53 7.20
C THR A 44 -2.54 7.24 5.85
N GLY A 45 -3.67 7.16 5.17
CA GLY A 45 -3.91 7.97 3.99
C GLY A 45 -4.28 9.42 4.32
N SER A 46 -4.80 10.13 3.34
CA SER A 46 -5.30 11.50 3.47
C SER A 46 -6.78 11.57 3.09
N HIS A 47 -7.39 12.76 3.09
CA HIS A 47 -8.80 12.97 2.75
C HIS A 47 -9.23 12.23 1.46
N GLY A 48 -9.94 11.11 1.62
CA GLY A 48 -10.42 10.28 0.49
C GLY A 48 -9.36 9.42 -0.21
N GLU A 49 -8.13 9.37 0.32
CA GLU A 49 -6.99 8.68 -0.28
C GLU A 49 -6.43 7.63 0.69
N THR A 50 -6.04 6.47 0.19
CA THR A 50 -5.29 5.49 0.98
C THR A 50 -3.83 5.93 1.15
N ALA A 51 -3.11 5.33 2.11
CA ALA A 51 -1.67 5.56 2.26
C ALA A 51 -0.88 5.20 0.97
N LEU A 52 -1.38 4.22 0.21
CA LEU A 52 -0.79 3.82 -1.07
C LEU A 52 -1.03 4.88 -2.15
N ASP A 53 -2.22 5.48 -2.18
CA ASP A 53 -2.54 6.58 -3.11
C ASP A 53 -1.64 7.79 -2.85
N VAL A 54 -1.49 8.18 -1.58
CA VAL A 54 -0.59 9.27 -1.17
C VAL A 54 0.87 8.96 -1.54
N ALA A 55 1.34 7.73 -1.29
CA ALA A 55 2.69 7.31 -1.67
C ALA A 55 2.94 7.39 -3.18
N ASN A 56 1.98 6.93 -3.99
CA ASN A 56 2.08 7.01 -5.45
C ASN A 56 2.08 8.46 -5.94
N LYS A 57 1.25 9.33 -5.37
CA LYS A 57 1.26 10.78 -5.69
C LYS A 57 2.57 11.47 -5.33
N LEU A 58 3.19 11.10 -4.22
CA LEU A 58 4.51 11.64 -3.85
C LEU A 58 5.57 11.19 -4.85
N LEU A 59 5.59 9.90 -5.20
CA LEU A 59 6.54 9.36 -6.18
C LEU A 59 6.36 9.97 -7.57
N SER A 60 5.12 10.23 -8.00
CA SER A 60 4.87 10.89 -9.29
C SER A 60 5.35 12.34 -9.33
N LYS A 61 5.34 13.04 -8.18
CA LYS A 61 5.87 14.41 -8.08
C LYS A 61 7.40 14.45 -8.08
N ILE A 62 8.06 13.43 -7.54
CA ILE A 62 9.53 13.35 -7.45
C ILE A 62 10.14 12.83 -8.77
N LYS A 63 9.42 11.98 -9.51
CA LYS A 63 9.87 11.45 -10.81
C LYS A 63 9.63 12.41 -12.00
N GLY A 64 9.29 13.67 -11.74
CA GLY A 64 9.09 14.72 -12.74
C GLY A 64 10.37 15.49 -13.02
#